data_AF-A0A1Y2HN35-F1
#
_entry.id   AF-A0A1Y2HN35-F1
#
_cell.length_a   1.000
_cell.length_b   1.000
_cell.length_c   1.000
_cell.angle_alpha   90.00
_cell.angle_beta   90.00
_cell.angle_gamma   90.00
#
_symmetry.space_group_name_H-M   'P 1'
#
loop_
_entity.id
_entity.type
_entity.pdbx_description
1 polymer ?
#
loop_
_entity_poly.entity_id
_entity_poly.type
_entity_poly.pdbx_seq_one_letter_code
_entity_poly.pdbx_strand_id
1 'polypeptide(L)'
;LYTKAKATFAVFDKAKSGSCDIRETGTILRAVGVYPSEAKLKELVMQIMDPAMPTSMTFDRFIQVTWSLIANKQLSRDEDDLLYRAFLALDKDRRGFIDVEYLKQMLKSMGEPMSNEEMDEMI
;
A
#
# COMPACT_ATOMS: atom_id res chain seq x y z
N LEU A 1 16.49 8.04 5.11
CA LEU A 1 15.50 7.11 4.52
C LEU A 1 15.73 5.67 4.94
N TYR A 2 16.93 5.11 4.81
CA TYR A 2 17.23 3.74 5.25
C TYR A 2 16.90 3.46 6.72
N THR A 3 17.36 4.31 7.64
CA THR A 3 17.07 4.19 9.08
C THR A 3 15.57 4.24 9.38
N LYS A 4 14.81 5.05 8.63
CA LYS A 4 13.35 5.09 8.73
C LYS A 4 12.75 3.75 8.28
N ALA A 5 13.16 3.23 7.13
CA ALA A 5 12.68 1.94 6.64
C ALA A 5 13.00 0.80 7.62
N LYS A 6 14.21 0.78 8.20
CA LYS A 6 14.61 -0.20 9.21
C LYS A 6 13.79 -0.07 10.50
N ALA A 7 13.57 1.15 10.98
CA ALA A 7 12.75 1.40 12.16
C ALA A 7 11.28 1.01 11.93
N THR A 8 10.71 1.36 10.77
CA THR A 8 9.36 0.94 10.38
C THR A 8 9.27 -0.58 10.34
N PHE A 9 10.18 -1.27 9.67
CA PHE A 9 10.17 -2.73 9.60
C PHE A 9 10.23 -3.38 10.99
N ALA A 10 11.06 -2.84 11.89
CA ALA A 10 11.18 -3.33 13.27
C ALA A 10 9.88 -3.19 14.10
N VAL A 11 8.95 -2.31 13.72
CA VAL A 11 7.62 -2.25 14.36
C VAL A 11 6.77 -3.48 14.02
N PHE A 12 6.97 -4.06 12.83
CA PHE A 12 6.25 -5.24 12.36
C PHE A 12 6.93 -6.54 12.79
N ASP A 13 8.25 -6.53 12.96
CA ASP A 13 9.02 -7.65 13.53
C ASP A 13 8.84 -7.73 15.05
N LYS A 14 7.64 -8.11 15.49
CA LYS A 14 7.28 -8.21 16.92
C LYS A 14 8.15 -9.21 17.67
N ALA A 15 8.62 -10.25 16.98
CA ALA A 15 9.45 -11.31 17.56
C ALA A 15 10.94 -10.94 17.62
N LYS A 16 11.36 -9.84 16.98
CA LYS A 16 12.76 -9.45 16.79
C LYS A 16 13.57 -10.56 16.10
N SER A 17 12.95 -11.31 15.20
CA SER A 17 13.57 -12.42 14.46
C SER A 17 14.36 -11.95 13.24
N GLY A 18 14.28 -10.67 12.89
CA GLY A 18 14.81 -10.11 11.64
C GLY A 18 13.89 -10.34 10.43
N SER A 19 12.66 -10.80 10.67
CA SER A 19 11.68 -11.10 9.64
C SER A 19 10.25 -10.73 10.04
N CYS A 20 9.42 -10.48 9.02
CA CYS A 20 7.98 -10.20 9.16
C CYS A 20 7.19 -11.19 8.30
N ASP A 21 5.88 -11.26 8.55
CA ASP A 21 4.98 -11.94 7.62
C ASP A 21 4.97 -11.20 6.27
N ILE A 22 5.09 -11.93 5.17
CA ILE A 22 5.13 -11.33 3.84
C ILE A 22 3.83 -10.60 3.47
N ARG A 23 2.70 -10.93 4.11
CA ARG A 23 1.42 -10.25 3.93
C ARG A 23 1.45 -8.79 4.43
N GLU A 24 2.37 -8.46 5.33
CA GLU A 24 2.55 -7.10 5.86
C GLU A 24 3.27 -6.15 4.88
N THR A 25 3.75 -6.66 3.74
CA THR A 25 4.55 -5.87 2.76
C THR A 25 3.85 -4.57 2.36
N GLY A 26 2.55 -4.63 2.06
CA GLY A 26 1.78 -3.45 1.66
C GLY A 26 1.71 -2.39 2.75
N THR A 27 1.46 -2.81 4.00
CA THR A 27 1.39 -1.93 5.16
C THR A 27 2.74 -1.27 5.44
N ILE A 28 3.83 -2.05 5.37
CA ILE A 28 5.19 -1.54 5.58
C ILE A 28 5.57 -0.54 4.49
N LEU A 29 5.28 -0.82 3.20
CA LEU A 29 5.53 0.09 2.08
C LEU A 29 4.82 1.43 2.28
N ARG A 30 3.52 1.39 2.60
CA ARG A 30 2.71 2.59 2.85
C ARG A 30 3.25 3.38 4.05
N ALA A 31 3.67 2.71 5.12
CA ALA A 31 4.26 3.34 6.29
C ALA A 31 5.62 4.02 6.01
N VAL A 32 6.40 3.53 5.03
CA VAL A 32 7.63 4.21 4.58
C VAL A 32 7.41 5.27 3.52
N GLY A 33 6.18 5.39 2.99
CA GLY A 33 5.75 6.44 2.06
C GLY A 33 5.68 6.01 0.60
N VAL A 34 5.57 4.70 0.33
CA VAL A 34 5.40 4.12 -1.01
C VAL A 34 3.98 3.53 -1.10
N TYR A 35 3.21 3.96 -2.09
CA TYR A 35 1.78 3.65 -2.26
C TYR A 35 1.56 2.92 -3.60
N PRO A 36 1.98 1.65 -3.71
CA PRO A 36 1.76 0.87 -4.93
C PRO A 36 0.27 0.56 -5.13
N SER A 37 -0.14 0.35 -6.40
CA SER A 37 -1.41 -0.32 -6.71
C SER A 37 -1.37 -1.79 -6.25
N GLU A 38 -2.50 -2.47 -6.22
CA GLU A 38 -2.55 -3.88 -5.80
C GLU A 38 -1.84 -4.78 -6.81
N ALA A 39 -1.94 -4.50 -8.11
CA ALA A 39 -1.14 -5.21 -9.12
C ALA A 39 0.36 -5.01 -8.87
N LYS A 40 0.80 -3.77 -8.61
CA LYS A 40 2.22 -3.50 -8.36
C LYS A 40 2.70 -4.12 -7.04
N LEU A 41 1.87 -4.11 -6.01
CA LEU A 41 2.17 -4.74 -4.73
C LEU A 41 2.38 -6.25 -4.90
N LYS A 42 1.52 -6.92 -5.67
CA LYS A 42 1.66 -8.35 -5.98
C LYS A 42 3.00 -8.65 -6.67
N GLU A 43 3.41 -7.82 -7.65
CA GLU A 43 4.73 -7.97 -8.30
C GLU A 43 5.89 -7.83 -7.30
N LEU A 44 5.83 -6.84 -6.41
CA LEU A 44 6.87 -6.61 -5.40
C LEU A 44 6.94 -7.77 -4.41
N VAL A 45 5.79 -8.26 -3.94
CA VAL A 45 5.70 -9.43 -3.05
C VAL A 45 6.32 -10.66 -3.71
N MET A 46 6.02 -10.91 -4.99
CA MET A 46 6.63 -12.04 -5.72
C MET A 46 8.15 -11.92 -5.84
N GLN A 47 8.69 -10.71 -6.01
CA GLN A 47 10.14 -10.48 -6.07
C GLN A 47 10.83 -10.61 -4.71
N ILE A 48 10.13 -10.26 -3.63
CA ILE A 48 10.64 -10.36 -2.25
C ILE A 48 10.60 -11.81 -1.76
N MET A 49 9.59 -12.58 -2.16
CA MET A 49 9.31 -13.92 -1.66
C MET A 49 10.50 -14.86 -1.84
N ASP A 50 10.90 -15.51 -0.75
CA ASP A 50 11.85 -16.60 -0.77
C ASP A 50 11.10 -17.93 -0.97
N PRO A 51 11.37 -18.71 -2.03
CA PRO A 51 10.71 -20.00 -2.25
C PRO A 51 10.90 -21.00 -1.10
N ALA A 52 11.98 -20.89 -0.31
CA ALA A 52 12.23 -21.75 0.84
C ALA A 52 11.40 -21.34 2.07
N MET A 53 11.01 -20.06 2.16
CA MET A 53 10.23 -19.50 3.27
C MET A 53 9.19 -18.50 2.76
N PRO A 54 8.17 -18.95 2.02
CA PRO A 54 7.29 -18.06 1.24
C PRO A 54 6.40 -17.16 2.10
N THR A 55 6.21 -17.47 3.38
CA THR A 55 5.41 -16.67 4.31
C THR A 55 6.24 -15.63 5.07
N SER A 56 7.57 -15.68 4.95
CA SER A 56 8.49 -14.85 5.72
C SER A 56 9.25 -13.89 4.81
N MET A 57 9.30 -12.63 5.19
CA MET A 57 10.06 -11.57 4.53
C MET A 57 11.15 -11.09 5.47
N THR A 58 12.41 -11.12 5.05
CA THR A 58 13.52 -10.50 5.80
C THR A 58 13.69 -9.04 5.39
N PHE A 59 14.27 -8.23 6.29
CA PHE A 59 14.54 -6.82 5.98
C PHE A 59 15.47 -6.64 4.77
N ASP A 60 16.46 -7.52 4.62
CA ASP A 60 17.42 -7.44 3.51
C ASP A 60 16.75 -7.68 2.16
N ARG A 61 15.86 -8.68 2.06
CA ARG A 61 15.05 -8.92 0.85
C ARG A 61 14.10 -7.76 0.57
N PHE A 62 13.42 -7.26 1.60
CA PHE A 62 12.53 -6.12 1.49
C PHE A 62 13.26 -4.91 0.89
N ILE A 63 14.40 -4.52 1.46
CA ILE A 63 15.17 -3.37 0.96
C ILE A 63 15.76 -3.64 -0.42
N GLN A 64 16.28 -4.84 -0.69
CA GLN A 64 16.85 -5.17 -2.00
C GLN A 64 15.88 -4.87 -3.14
N VAL A 65 14.59 -5.17 -2.95
CA VAL A 65 13.55 -4.95 -3.96
C VAL A 65 12.99 -3.52 -3.91
N THR A 66 12.83 -2.93 -2.72
CA THR A 66 12.04 -1.70 -2.54
C THR A 66 12.87 -0.42 -2.42
N TRP A 67 14.20 -0.52 -2.26
CA TRP A 67 15.05 0.63 -1.99
C TRP A 67 14.98 1.71 -3.07
N SER A 68 14.94 1.33 -4.35
CA SER A 68 14.84 2.29 -5.45
C SER A 68 13.55 3.11 -5.39
N LEU A 69 12.44 2.48 -4.98
CA LEU A 69 11.15 3.16 -4.80
C LEU A 69 11.22 4.17 -3.64
N ILE A 70 11.77 3.74 -2.50
CA ILE A 70 11.87 4.55 -1.29
C ILE A 70 12.84 5.72 -1.48
N ALA A 71 14.04 5.46 -2.02
CA ALA A 71 15.11 6.45 -2.16
C ALA A 71 14.76 7.54 -3.19
N ASN A 72 14.08 7.14 -4.29
CA ASN A 72 13.71 8.05 -5.36
C ASN A 72 12.28 8.60 -5.20
N LYS A 73 11.60 8.32 -4.08
CA LYS A 73 10.21 8.73 -3.80
C LYS A 73 9.24 8.34 -4.92
N GLN A 74 9.44 7.17 -5.53
CA GLN A 74 8.52 6.66 -6.54
C GLN A 74 7.27 6.13 -5.86
N LEU A 75 6.13 6.22 -6.55
CA LEU A 75 4.83 5.83 -6.02
C LEU A 75 4.52 6.59 -4.71
N SER A 76 4.91 7.86 -4.63
CA SER A 76 4.53 8.72 -3.52
C SER A 76 3.02 8.96 -3.52
N ARG A 77 2.49 9.39 -2.37
CA ARG A 77 1.11 9.87 -2.29
C ARG A 77 0.87 10.97 -3.32
N ASP A 78 -0.30 10.95 -3.94
CA ASP A 78 -0.78 12.05 -4.78
C ASP A 78 -0.87 13.36 -4.01
N GLU A 79 -0.75 14.47 -4.73
CA GLU A 79 -0.86 15.80 -4.13
C GLU A 79 -2.26 16.05 -3.58
N ASP A 80 -2.35 16.81 -2.48
CA ASP A 80 -3.62 17.08 -1.81
C ASP A 80 -4.63 17.76 -2.75
N ASP A 81 -4.18 18.61 -3.68
CA ASP A 81 -5.05 19.26 -4.68
C ASP A 81 -5.61 18.25 -5.69
N LEU A 82 -4.82 17.25 -6.10
CA LEU A 82 -5.30 16.19 -7.00
C LEU A 82 -6.35 15.32 -6.28
N LEU A 83 -6.09 14.94 -5.03
CA LEU A 83 -7.04 14.19 -4.21
C LEU A 83 -8.34 14.98 -3.97
N TYR A 84 -8.24 16.28 -3.72
CA TYR A 84 -9.39 17.15 -3.55
C TYR A 84 -10.22 17.25 -4.84
N ARG A 85 -9.57 17.41 -6.00
CA ARG A 85 -10.25 17.40 -7.30
C ARG A 85 -10.93 16.07 -7.60
N ALA A 86 -10.29 14.94 -7.27
CA ALA A 86 -10.89 13.61 -7.41
C ALA A 86 -12.14 13.47 -6.53
N PHE A 87 -12.09 13.97 -5.29
CA PHE A 87 -13.27 14.01 -4.41
C PHE A 87 -14.40 14.86 -5.00
N LEU A 88 -14.11 16.07 -5.48
CA LEU A 88 -15.11 16.94 -6.11
C LEU A 88 -15.70 16.34 -7.40
N ALA A 89 -14.94 15.51 -8.11
CA ALA A 89 -15.45 14.81 -9.28
C ALA A 89 -16.48 13.71 -8.91
N LEU A 90 -16.37 13.15 -7.70
CA LEU A 90 -17.33 12.18 -7.16
C LEU A 90 -18.53 12.87 -6.49
N ASP A 91 -18.31 13.95 -5.74
CA ASP A 91 -19.35 14.77 -5.10
C ASP A 91 -19.92 15.84 -6.06
N LYS A 92 -20.65 15.38 -7.07
CA LYS A 92 -21.18 16.23 -8.16
C LYS A 92 -22.08 17.37 -7.67
N ASP A 93 -22.79 17.14 -6.57
CA ASP A 93 -23.72 18.10 -5.99
C ASP A 93 -23.06 19.02 -4.94
N ARG A 94 -21.74 18.86 -4.71
CA ARG A 94 -20.94 19.64 -3.75
C ARG A 94 -21.52 19.62 -2.33
N ARG A 95 -21.98 18.45 -1.88
CA ARG A 95 -22.55 18.28 -0.54
C ARG A 95 -21.48 18.23 0.55
N GLY A 96 -20.22 17.98 0.18
CA GLY A 96 -19.09 17.76 1.07
C GLY A 96 -18.96 16.32 1.56
N PHE A 97 -19.76 15.38 1.04
CA PHE A 97 -19.71 13.95 1.38
C PHE A 97 -20.20 13.08 0.23
N ILE A 98 -19.61 11.88 0.10
CA ILE A 98 -19.93 10.88 -0.92
C ILE A 98 -20.72 9.75 -0.24
N ASP A 99 -21.84 9.35 -0.84
CA ASP A 99 -22.62 8.21 -0.33
C ASP A 99 -21.82 6.91 -0.44
N VAL A 100 -21.83 6.12 0.63
CA VAL A 100 -21.06 4.86 0.73
C VAL A 100 -21.39 3.92 -0.42
N GLU A 101 -22.66 3.68 -0.70
CA GLU A 101 -23.10 2.80 -1.79
C GLU A 101 -22.62 3.29 -3.16
N TYR A 102 -22.61 4.62 -3.36
CA TYR A 102 -22.12 5.21 -4.60
C TYR A 102 -20.60 5.05 -4.72
N LEU A 103 -19.84 5.33 -3.66
CA LEU A 103 -18.41 5.09 -3.62
C LEU A 103 -18.08 3.61 -3.89
N LYS A 104 -18.82 2.68 -3.27
CA LYS A 104 -18.67 1.24 -3.49
C LYS A 104 -18.88 0.84 -4.96
N GLN A 105 -19.89 1.41 -5.62
CA GLN A 105 -20.12 1.16 -7.05
C GLN A 105 -19.00 1.69 -7.92
N MET A 106 -18.50 2.90 -7.63
CA MET A 106 -17.41 3.50 -8.40
C MET A 106 -16.11 2.69 -8.27
N LEU A 107 -15.72 2.31 -7.06
CA LEU A 107 -14.50 1.53 -6.79
C LEU A 107 -14.51 0.12 -7.39
N LYS A 108 -15.69 -0.46 -7.62
CA LYS A 108 -15.83 -1.72 -8.37
C LYS A 108 -15.71 -1.56 -9.88
N SER A 109 -15.98 -0.38 -10.41
CA SER A 109 -16.14 -0.14 -11.85
C SER A 109 -14.97 0.62 -12.49
N MET A 110 -14.11 1.25 -11.68
CA MET A 110 -13.02 2.10 -12.14
C MET A 110 -11.67 1.63 -11.62
N GLY A 111 -10.66 1.55 -12.49
CA GLY A 111 -9.29 1.20 -12.12
C GLY A 111 -9.10 -0.29 -11.83
N GLU A 112 -8.34 -0.61 -10.78
CA GLU A 112 -8.21 -1.97 -10.26
C GLU A 112 -9.44 -2.29 -9.40
N PRO A 113 -10.32 -3.20 -9.83
CA PRO A 113 -11.59 -3.44 -9.14
C PRO A 113 -11.34 -4.02 -7.75
N MET A 114 -11.90 -3.35 -6.74
CA MET A 114 -11.83 -3.77 -5.35
C MET A 114 -12.85 -4.87 -5.05
N SER A 115 -12.44 -5.88 -4.28
CA SER A 115 -13.32 -6.92 -3.75
C SER A 115 -14.29 -6.37 -2.69
N ASN A 116 -15.32 -7.14 -2.32
CA ASN A 116 -16.23 -6.71 -1.27
C ASN A 116 -15.51 -6.62 0.08
N GLU A 117 -14.60 -7.54 0.33
CA GLU A 117 -13.83 -7.66 1.57
C GLU A 117 -12.91 -6.46 1.75
N GLU A 118 -12.12 -6.10 0.73
CA GLU A 118 -11.26 -4.90 0.75
C GLU A 118 -12.08 -3.62 0.95
N MET A 119 -13.29 -3.58 0.41
CA MET A 119 -14.17 -2.43 0.47
C MET A 119 -14.87 -2.28 1.83
N ASP A 120 -15.15 -3.40 2.51
CA ASP A 120 -15.66 -3.41 3.87
C ASP A 120 -14.55 -3.09 4.89
N GLU A 121 -13.29 -3.41 4.61
CA GLU A 121 -12.15 -2.95 5.43
C GLU A 121 -11.90 -1.42 5.33
N MET A 122 -12.36 -0.78 4.25
CA MET A 122 -12.11 0.64 3.98
C MET A 122 -13.13 1.59 4.64
N ILE A 123 -14.36 1.13 4.93
CA ILE A 123 -15.51 1.96 5.36
C ILE A 123 -15.82 1.76 6.84
#